data_AF-A0A9N8HLR2-F1
#
_entry.id   AF-A0A9N8HLR2-F1
#
_cell.length_a   1.000
_cell.length_b   1.000
_cell.length_c   1.000
_cell.angle_alpha   90.00
_cell.angle_beta   90.00
_cell.angle_gamma   90.00
#
_symmetry.space_group_name_H-M   'P 1'
#
loop_
_entity.id
_entity.type
_entity.pdbx_description
1 polymer ?
#
loop_
_entity_poly.entity_id
_entity_poly.type
_entity_poly.pdbx_seq_one_letter_code
_entity_poly.pdbx_strand_id
1 'polypeptide(L)'
;MASMWNKMKNTGSKAKLQGECALLDRELKARKMQFGVDLYRLLREQEKKSMVGGLIGGGSSRNSKLAAPPPGSFRGRIKDQWEIVRKDVVDMEERQEALRLEKTHEEVRRERGMPAVSAKERWQHAGQAVASRGKETKLMAQIALIDRDIQKRKELWGTQVYADAVAAIQNKDNKGLGIKSGVKNAVRGGLLKIDEQEQKIQHCVELAAREIGTMERSKATRISEIDALEEDGAISFRNNKNRTEI
;
A
#
# COMPACT_ATOMS: atom_id res chain seq x y z
N MET A 1 37.70 33.40 -13.80
CA MET A 1 37.07 33.07 -12.49
C MET A 1 35.55 32.90 -12.54
N ALA A 2 34.79 33.68 -13.33
CA ALA A 2 33.32 33.55 -13.44
C ALA A 2 32.81 32.12 -13.82
N SER A 3 33.56 31.38 -14.65
CA SER A 3 33.19 30.01 -15.06
C SER A 3 33.18 29.01 -13.90
N MET A 4 34.09 29.14 -12.91
CA MET A 4 34.17 28.21 -11.78
C MET A 4 33.03 28.43 -10.79
N TRP A 5 32.66 29.69 -10.57
CA TRP A 5 31.52 30.08 -9.73
C TRP A 5 30.19 29.58 -10.30
N ASN A 6 29.99 29.70 -11.61
CA ASN A 6 28.78 29.19 -12.27
C ASN A 6 28.70 27.65 -12.22
N LYS A 7 29.83 26.95 -12.38
CA LYS A 7 29.87 25.48 -12.21
C LYS A 7 29.52 25.04 -10.78
N MET A 8 30.07 25.72 -9.79
CA MET A 8 29.79 25.43 -8.38
C MET A 8 28.30 25.66 -8.05
N LYS A 9 27.71 26.74 -8.56
CA LYS A 9 26.26 27.01 -8.43
C LYS A 9 25.41 25.92 -9.09
N ASN A 10 25.72 25.54 -10.33
CA ASN A 10 24.96 24.50 -11.05
C ASN A 10 25.09 23.12 -10.36
N THR A 11 26.26 22.81 -9.79
CA THR A 11 26.48 21.58 -9.02
C THR A 11 25.63 21.55 -7.75
N GLY A 12 25.57 22.66 -7.02
CA GLY A 12 24.72 22.78 -5.83
C GLY A 12 23.23 22.65 -6.15
N SER A 13 22.76 23.32 -7.20
CA SER A 13 21.38 23.22 -7.68
C SER A 13 21.03 21.80 -8.13
N LYS A 14 21.93 21.13 -8.86
CA LYS A 14 21.76 19.74 -9.29
C LYS A 14 21.66 18.80 -8.09
N ALA A 15 22.56 18.90 -7.12
CA ALA A 15 22.53 18.08 -5.92
C ALA A 15 21.23 18.27 -5.12
N LYS A 16 20.72 19.51 -5.05
CA LYS A 16 19.42 19.81 -4.44
C LYS A 16 18.28 19.12 -5.19
N LEU A 17 18.21 19.26 -6.52
CA LEU A 17 17.16 18.63 -7.34
C LEU A 17 17.21 17.10 -7.28
N GLN A 18 18.41 16.52 -7.24
CA GLN A 18 18.59 15.08 -7.04
C GLN A 18 18.08 14.62 -5.67
N GLY A 19 18.34 15.41 -4.62
CA GLY A 19 17.79 15.18 -3.29
C GLY A 19 16.25 15.22 -3.29
N GLU A 20 15.66 16.21 -3.95
CA GLU A 20 14.20 16.31 -4.10
C GLU A 20 13.61 15.14 -4.89
N CYS A 21 14.27 14.67 -5.95
CA CYS A 21 13.86 13.46 -6.68
C CYS A 21 13.88 12.20 -5.80
N ALA A 22 14.91 12.04 -4.96
CA ALA A 22 15.01 10.90 -4.04
C ALA A 22 13.91 10.93 -2.97
N LEU A 23 13.53 12.12 -2.49
CA LEU A 23 12.39 12.28 -1.58
C LEU A 23 11.07 11.91 -2.27
N LEU A 24 10.85 12.39 -3.49
CA LEU A 24 9.66 12.04 -4.29
C LEU A 24 9.58 10.53 -4.57
N ASP A 25 10.70 9.85 -4.82
CA ASP A 25 10.72 8.39 -5.01
C ASP A 25 10.30 7.63 -3.75
N ARG A 26 10.75 8.11 -2.58
CA ARG A 26 10.32 7.54 -1.30
C ARG A 26 8.82 7.77 -1.08
N GLU A 27 8.31 8.95 -1.38
CA GLU A 27 6.88 9.28 -1.25
C GLU A 27 6.02 8.48 -2.22
N LEU A 28 6.43 8.35 -3.48
CA LEU A 28 5.77 7.51 -4.49
C LEU A 28 5.65 6.06 -4.01
N LYS A 29 6.73 5.51 -3.47
CA LYS A 29 6.73 4.16 -2.91
C LYS A 29 5.79 4.05 -1.71
N ALA A 30 5.86 4.98 -0.77
CA ALA A 30 4.99 5.00 0.41
C ALA A 30 3.50 5.10 0.04
N ARG A 31 3.16 5.88 -0.99
CA ARG A 31 1.78 6.03 -1.48
C ARG A 31 1.26 4.77 -2.17
N LYS A 32 2.10 4.07 -2.94
CA LYS A 32 1.75 2.74 -3.51
C LYS A 32 1.55 1.69 -2.42
N MET A 33 2.34 1.74 -1.35
CA MET A 33 2.18 0.87 -0.18
C MET A 33 0.87 1.16 0.56
N GLN A 34 0.56 2.43 0.83
CA GLN A 34 -0.69 2.84 1.48
C GLN A 34 -1.92 2.45 0.64
N PHE A 35 -1.85 2.62 -0.67
CA PHE A 35 -2.89 2.16 -1.60
C PHE A 35 -3.20 0.67 -1.42
N GLY A 36 -2.19 -0.19 -1.25
CA GLY A 36 -2.39 -1.62 -0.98
C GLY A 36 -3.15 -1.91 0.29
N VAL A 37 -2.85 -1.15 1.36
CA VAL A 37 -3.51 -1.28 2.65
C VAL A 37 -4.98 -0.90 2.54
N ASP A 38 -5.28 0.24 1.90
CA ASP A 38 -6.63 0.75 1.73
C ASP A 38 -7.47 -0.16 0.83
N LEU A 39 -6.88 -0.60 -0.29
CA LEU A 39 -7.53 -1.53 -1.21
C LEU A 39 -7.82 -2.87 -0.53
N TYR A 40 -6.88 -3.39 0.28
CA TYR A 40 -7.04 -4.68 0.96
C TYR A 40 -8.22 -4.61 1.92
N ARG A 41 -8.29 -3.52 2.70
CA ARG A 41 -9.37 -3.26 3.63
C ARG A 41 -10.72 -3.23 2.92
N LEU A 42 -10.84 -2.49 1.82
CA LEU A 42 -12.09 -2.38 1.05
C LEU A 42 -12.53 -3.73 0.47
N LEU A 43 -11.62 -4.50 -0.11
CA LEU A 43 -11.93 -5.85 -0.62
C LEU A 43 -12.35 -6.79 0.51
N ARG A 44 -11.70 -6.71 1.67
CA ARG A 44 -12.07 -7.53 2.82
C ARG A 44 -13.43 -7.15 3.41
N GLU A 45 -13.78 -5.87 3.42
CA GLU A 45 -15.11 -5.37 3.81
C GLU A 45 -16.20 -5.87 2.83
N GLN A 46 -15.91 -5.84 1.53
CA GLN A 46 -16.80 -6.37 0.49
C GLN A 46 -17.06 -7.88 0.66
N GLU A 47 -16.02 -8.67 0.94
CA GLU A 47 -16.16 -10.11 1.20
C GLU A 47 -17.01 -10.40 2.43
N LYS A 48 -16.77 -9.68 3.54
CA LYS A 48 -17.55 -9.85 4.79
C LYS A 48 -19.03 -9.55 4.54
N LYS A 49 -19.35 -8.48 3.81
CA LYS A 49 -20.73 -8.14 3.45
C LYS A 49 -21.38 -9.22 2.57
N SER A 50 -20.64 -9.75 1.59
CA SER A 50 -21.12 -10.83 0.74
C SER A 50 -21.40 -12.13 1.52
N MET A 51 -20.61 -12.41 2.57
CA MET A 51 -20.77 -13.61 3.40
C MET A 51 -21.93 -13.46 4.41
N VAL A 52 -22.07 -12.29 5.03
CA VAL A 52 -23.12 -12.00 6.01
C VAL A 52 -24.50 -11.87 5.34
N GLY A 53 -24.56 -11.34 4.12
CA GLY A 53 -25.80 -11.30 3.32
C GLY A 53 -26.30 -12.67 2.85
N GLY A 54 -25.45 -13.71 2.89
CA GLY A 54 -25.78 -15.07 2.45
C GLY A 54 -26.32 -16.02 3.53
N LEU A 55 -26.31 -15.61 4.81
CA LEU A 55 -26.73 -16.47 5.94
C LEU A 55 -28.21 -16.35 6.31
N ILE A 56 -28.94 -15.36 5.78
CA ILE A 56 -30.40 -15.21 6.02
C ILE A 56 -31.23 -15.47 4.74
N GLY A 57 -30.59 -15.63 3.59
CA GLY A 57 -31.24 -16.11 2.37
C GLY A 57 -30.32 -17.06 1.65
N GLY A 58 -30.70 -18.33 1.56
CA GLY A 58 -30.03 -19.40 0.81
C GLY A 58 -29.99 -19.17 -0.72
N GLY A 59 -29.74 -17.95 -1.16
CA GLY A 59 -29.34 -17.62 -2.50
C GLY A 59 -27.83 -17.69 -2.58
N SER A 60 -27.28 -18.88 -2.81
CA SER A 60 -26.10 -18.95 -3.67
C SER A 60 -26.36 -18.03 -4.85
N SER A 61 -25.55 -16.99 -5.02
CA SER A 61 -25.57 -16.16 -6.22
C SER A 61 -25.12 -17.03 -7.41
N ARG A 62 -26.01 -17.94 -7.85
CA ARG A 62 -25.89 -18.77 -9.05
C ARG A 62 -26.17 -17.97 -10.32
N ASN A 63 -26.43 -16.66 -10.20
CA ASN A 63 -26.71 -15.75 -11.31
C ASN A 63 -25.53 -14.84 -11.70
N SER A 64 -24.30 -15.20 -11.33
CA SER A 64 -23.14 -14.76 -12.11
C SER A 64 -22.53 -15.94 -12.86
N LYS A 65 -23.20 -16.39 -13.93
CA LYS A 65 -22.51 -16.76 -15.18
C LYS A 65 -21.84 -15.50 -15.79
N LEU A 66 -21.14 -14.71 -14.97
CA LEU A 66 -20.14 -13.78 -15.46
C LEU A 66 -19.02 -14.70 -15.93
N ALA A 67 -18.91 -14.83 -17.25
CA ALA A 67 -17.84 -15.56 -17.90
C ALA A 67 -16.54 -15.33 -17.12
N ALA A 68 -15.81 -16.42 -16.86
CA ALA A 68 -14.51 -16.34 -16.22
C ALA A 68 -13.75 -15.17 -16.90
N PRO A 69 -13.31 -14.17 -16.13
CA PRO A 69 -12.66 -13.01 -16.71
C PRO A 69 -11.55 -13.51 -17.63
N PRO A 70 -11.44 -13.02 -18.88
CA PRO A 70 -10.49 -13.56 -19.85
C PRO A 70 -9.11 -13.68 -19.19
N PRO A 71 -8.36 -14.78 -19.42
CA PRO A 71 -7.02 -14.92 -18.89
C PRO A 71 -6.19 -13.70 -19.33
N GLY A 72 -5.55 -13.03 -18.37
CA GLY A 72 -4.83 -11.77 -18.62
C GLY A 72 -5.69 -10.50 -18.59
N SER A 73 -6.97 -10.58 -18.25
CA SER A 73 -7.77 -9.38 -17.94
C SER A 73 -7.38 -8.83 -16.56
N PHE A 74 -7.55 -7.52 -16.39
CA PHE A 74 -7.31 -6.83 -15.13
C PHE A 74 -7.98 -7.49 -13.91
N ARG A 75 -9.27 -7.83 -14.06
CA ARG A 75 -10.02 -8.52 -13.00
C ARG A 75 -9.42 -9.89 -12.68
N GLY A 76 -8.87 -10.61 -13.67
CA GLY A 76 -8.14 -11.85 -13.46
C GLY A 76 -6.85 -11.63 -12.66
N ARG A 77 -5.97 -10.72 -13.11
CA ARG A 77 -4.67 -10.47 -12.45
C ARG A 77 -4.82 -9.98 -11.01
N ILE A 78 -5.73 -9.04 -10.75
CA ILE A 78 -6.00 -8.61 -9.38
C ILE A 78 -6.59 -9.74 -8.55
N LYS A 79 -7.50 -10.55 -9.11
CA LYS A 79 -8.13 -11.64 -8.38
C LYS A 79 -7.11 -12.70 -7.96
N ASP A 80 -6.22 -13.11 -8.84
CA ASP A 80 -5.19 -14.11 -8.52
C ASP A 80 -4.25 -13.59 -7.43
N GLN A 81 -3.79 -12.34 -7.55
CA GLN A 81 -2.96 -11.70 -6.53
C GLN A 81 -3.71 -11.52 -5.21
N TRP A 82 -4.98 -11.16 -5.27
CA TRP A 82 -5.86 -11.02 -4.10
C TRP A 82 -5.98 -12.34 -3.33
N GLU A 83 -6.23 -13.45 -4.00
CA GLU A 83 -6.40 -14.76 -3.36
C GLU A 83 -5.13 -15.19 -2.62
N ILE A 84 -3.95 -14.96 -3.21
CA ILE A 84 -2.66 -15.23 -2.57
C ILE A 84 -2.50 -14.39 -1.30
N VAL A 85 -2.67 -13.07 -1.40
CA VAL A 85 -2.45 -12.14 -0.29
C VAL A 85 -3.45 -12.37 0.82
N ARG A 86 -4.70 -12.63 0.46
CA ARG A 86 -5.77 -12.95 1.40
C ARG A 86 -5.41 -14.20 2.18
N LYS A 87 -4.95 -15.26 1.52
CA LYS A 87 -4.53 -16.49 2.19
C LYS A 87 -3.35 -16.23 3.14
N ASP A 88 -2.32 -15.55 2.65
CA ASP A 88 -1.14 -15.21 3.47
C ASP A 88 -1.52 -14.42 4.73
N VAL A 89 -2.41 -13.42 4.59
CA VAL A 89 -2.87 -12.60 5.71
C VAL A 89 -3.74 -13.40 6.67
N VAL A 90 -4.63 -14.26 6.18
CA VAL A 90 -5.44 -15.13 7.04
C VAL A 90 -4.56 -16.08 7.84
N ASP A 91 -3.58 -16.74 7.20
CA ASP A 91 -2.65 -17.64 7.89
C ASP A 91 -1.85 -16.90 8.98
N MET A 92 -1.51 -15.62 8.76
CA MET A 92 -0.86 -14.78 9.76
C MET A 92 -1.81 -14.32 10.88
N GLU A 93 -3.06 -13.97 10.55
CA GLU A 93 -4.11 -13.62 11.52
C GLU A 93 -4.43 -14.81 12.45
N GLU A 94 -4.50 -16.03 11.92
CA GLU A 94 -4.69 -17.25 12.71
C GLU A 94 -3.52 -17.51 13.67
N ARG A 95 -2.28 -17.34 13.21
CA ARG A 95 -1.09 -17.42 14.09
C ARG A 95 -1.12 -16.34 15.17
N GLN A 96 -1.55 -15.13 14.83
CA GLN A 96 -1.70 -14.05 15.79
C GLN A 96 -2.76 -14.38 16.84
N GLU A 97 -3.90 -14.92 16.43
CA GLU A 97 -4.98 -15.34 17.32
C GLU A 97 -4.52 -16.46 18.27
N ALA A 98 -3.75 -17.44 17.78
CA ALA A 98 -3.14 -18.47 18.62
C ALA A 98 -2.22 -17.88 19.71
N LEU A 99 -1.37 -16.89 19.37
CA LEU A 99 -0.51 -16.20 20.35
C LEU A 99 -1.32 -15.35 21.35
N ARG A 100 -2.41 -14.72 20.91
CA ARG A 100 -3.33 -13.99 21.80
C ARG A 100 -4.00 -14.95 22.78
N LEU A 101 -4.43 -16.12 22.31
CA LEU A 101 -4.99 -17.16 23.17
C LEU A 101 -3.93 -17.62 24.18
N GLU A 102 -2.70 -17.92 23.75
CA GLU A 102 -1.61 -18.29 24.68
C GLU A 102 -1.35 -17.21 25.75
N LYS A 103 -1.37 -15.94 25.35
CA LYS A 103 -1.26 -14.80 26.29
C LYS A 103 -2.38 -14.82 27.33
N THR A 104 -3.63 -15.00 26.91
CA THR A 104 -4.76 -15.08 27.85
C THR A 104 -4.65 -16.28 28.79
N HIS A 105 -4.14 -17.42 28.32
CA HIS A 105 -3.89 -18.59 29.16
C HIS A 105 -2.84 -18.30 30.25
N GLU A 106 -1.76 -17.60 29.92
CA GLU A 106 -0.72 -17.23 30.90
C GLU A 106 -1.23 -16.20 31.93
N GLU A 107 -2.08 -15.26 31.50
CA GLU A 107 -2.77 -14.31 32.39
C GLU A 107 -3.69 -15.04 33.39
N VAL A 108 -4.54 -15.94 32.90
CA VAL A 108 -5.43 -16.75 33.75
C VAL A 108 -4.62 -17.64 34.71
N ARG A 109 -3.50 -18.20 34.26
CA ARG A 109 -2.60 -19.00 35.10
C ARG A 109 -2.01 -18.18 36.25
N ARG A 110 -1.67 -16.92 36.00
CA ARG A 110 -1.19 -15.98 37.02
C ARG A 110 -2.26 -15.66 38.05
N GLU A 111 -3.49 -15.42 37.61
CA GLU A 111 -4.62 -15.07 38.49
C GLU A 111 -5.06 -16.24 39.39
N ARG A 112 -4.90 -17.48 38.93
CA ARG A 112 -5.21 -18.70 39.71
C ARG A 112 -4.14 -19.08 40.73
N GLY A 113 -3.06 -18.30 40.88
CA GLY A 113 -2.04 -18.55 41.88
C GLY A 113 -2.56 -18.33 43.30
N MET A 114 -2.45 -19.34 44.16
CA MET A 114 -2.76 -19.22 45.59
C MET A 114 -1.84 -18.18 46.28
N PRO A 115 -2.33 -17.43 47.28
CA PRO A 115 -1.50 -16.49 48.03
C PRO A 115 -0.42 -17.22 48.84
N ALA A 116 0.80 -16.68 48.83
CA ALA A 116 1.94 -17.25 49.55
C ALA A 116 1.77 -17.12 51.08
N VAL A 117 1.91 -18.23 51.81
CA VAL A 117 1.75 -18.29 53.27
C VAL A 117 3.09 -18.15 53.99
N SER A 118 4.20 -18.61 53.39
CA SER A 118 5.55 -18.52 53.96
C SER A 118 6.50 -17.56 53.22
N ALA A 119 7.58 -17.11 53.88
CA ALA A 119 8.60 -16.24 53.27
C ALA A 119 9.36 -16.93 52.10
N LYS A 120 9.56 -18.25 52.19
CA LYS A 120 10.14 -19.07 51.11
C LYS A 120 9.19 -19.14 49.91
N GLU A 121 7.91 -19.32 50.16
CA GLU A 121 6.88 -19.27 49.10
C GLU A 121 6.84 -17.89 48.45
N ARG A 122 6.91 -16.79 49.21
CA ARG A 122 6.95 -15.43 48.63
C ARG A 122 8.08 -15.24 47.63
N TRP A 123 9.28 -15.75 47.94
CA TRP A 123 10.41 -15.73 47.01
C TRP A 123 10.18 -16.58 45.76
N GLN A 124 9.61 -17.78 45.92
CA GLN A 124 9.27 -18.64 44.79
C GLN A 124 8.18 -18.03 43.90
N HIS A 125 7.14 -17.43 44.49
CA HIS A 125 6.09 -16.70 43.79
C HIS A 125 6.63 -15.48 43.07
N ALA A 126 7.57 -14.73 43.68
CA ALA A 126 8.23 -13.61 43.01
C ALA A 126 9.01 -14.07 41.78
N GLY A 127 9.78 -15.16 41.88
CA GLY A 127 10.50 -15.75 40.75
C GLY A 127 9.57 -16.22 39.63
N GLN A 128 8.46 -16.90 39.98
CA GLN A 128 7.45 -17.33 39.02
C GLN A 128 6.74 -16.15 38.35
N ALA A 129 6.44 -15.08 39.09
CA ALA A 129 5.83 -13.86 38.56
C ALA A 129 6.75 -13.13 37.58
N VAL A 130 8.05 -13.09 37.85
CA VAL A 130 9.04 -12.53 36.90
C VAL A 130 9.12 -13.40 35.63
N ALA A 131 9.14 -14.73 35.79
CA ALA A 131 9.17 -15.64 34.65
C ALA A 131 7.91 -15.54 33.77
N SER A 132 6.71 -15.43 34.36
CA SER A 132 5.46 -15.27 33.59
C SER A 132 5.40 -13.93 32.88
N ARG A 133 5.83 -12.83 33.52
CA ARG A 133 5.96 -11.52 32.87
C ARG A 133 6.94 -11.54 31.69
N GLY A 134 8.05 -12.29 31.80
CA GLY A 134 8.99 -12.49 30.70
C GLY A 134 8.35 -13.19 29.50
N LYS A 135 7.53 -14.23 29.75
CA LYS A 135 6.76 -14.91 28.70
C LYS A 135 5.70 -14.00 28.08
N GLU A 136 4.94 -13.27 28.88
CA GLU A 136 3.93 -12.31 28.39
C GLU A 136 4.57 -11.26 27.48
N THR A 137 5.70 -10.69 27.88
CA THR A 137 6.46 -9.72 27.08
C THR A 137 6.93 -10.34 25.75
N LYS A 138 7.40 -11.60 25.78
CA LYS A 138 7.78 -12.34 24.56
C LYS A 138 6.58 -12.53 23.63
N LEU A 139 5.42 -12.94 24.16
CA LEU A 139 4.20 -13.11 23.38
C LEU A 139 3.73 -11.78 22.77
N MET A 140 3.75 -10.69 23.54
CA MET A 140 3.43 -9.34 23.02
C MET A 140 4.38 -8.93 21.88
N ALA A 141 5.68 -9.17 22.03
CA ALA A 141 6.66 -8.88 20.99
C ALA A 141 6.40 -9.70 19.71
N GLN A 142 6.03 -10.98 19.85
CA GLN A 142 5.67 -11.82 18.71
C GLN A 142 4.38 -11.37 18.02
N ILE A 143 3.35 -11.00 18.79
CA ILE A 143 2.10 -10.44 18.25
C ILE A 143 2.40 -9.17 17.44
N ALA A 144 3.20 -8.25 18.00
CA ALA A 144 3.58 -7.01 17.31
C ALA A 144 4.41 -7.27 16.04
N LEU A 145 5.25 -8.30 16.03
CA LEU A 145 6.00 -8.72 14.84
C LEU A 145 5.05 -9.22 13.75
N ILE A 146 4.06 -10.04 14.09
CA ILE A 146 3.05 -10.52 13.13
C ILE A 146 2.19 -9.37 12.60
N ASP A 147 1.77 -8.43 13.46
CA ASP A 147 1.04 -7.22 13.03
C ASP A 147 1.84 -6.45 11.96
N ARG A 148 3.14 -6.29 12.20
CA ARG A 148 4.03 -5.62 11.24
C ARG A 148 4.14 -6.40 9.93
N ASP A 149 4.21 -7.72 9.98
CA ASP A 149 4.37 -8.55 8.79
C ASP A 149 3.07 -8.64 7.98
N ILE A 150 1.91 -8.66 8.64
CA ILE A 150 0.59 -8.48 7.99
C ILE A 150 0.53 -7.14 7.25
N GLN A 151 0.94 -6.07 7.91
CA GLN A 151 0.98 -4.73 7.33
C GLN A 151 1.91 -4.69 6.10
N LYS A 152 3.14 -5.19 6.24
CA LYS A 152 4.10 -5.27 5.12
C LYS A 152 3.59 -6.09 3.95
N ARG A 153 2.84 -7.16 4.21
CA ARG A 153 2.28 -8.00 3.15
C ARG A 153 1.22 -7.26 2.34
N LYS A 154 0.37 -6.47 3.00
CA LYS A 154 -0.64 -5.59 2.36
C LYS A 154 0.03 -4.47 1.56
N GLU A 155 1.08 -3.87 2.10
CA GLU A 155 1.88 -2.84 1.42
C GLU A 155 2.57 -3.36 0.15
N LEU A 156 3.21 -4.55 0.24
CA LEU A 156 3.86 -5.20 -0.90
C LEU A 156 2.85 -5.58 -1.98
N TRP A 157 1.66 -6.01 -1.59
CA TRP A 157 0.60 -6.27 -2.54
C TRP A 157 0.17 -5.01 -3.29
N GLY A 158 0.03 -3.89 -2.58
CA GLY A 158 -0.27 -2.59 -3.19
C GLY A 158 0.69 -2.20 -4.30
N THR A 159 2.00 -2.37 -4.07
CA THR A 159 3.01 -2.05 -5.08
C THR A 159 2.93 -2.98 -6.29
N GLN A 160 2.54 -4.24 -6.11
CA GLN A 160 2.36 -5.23 -7.19
C GLN A 160 1.14 -4.92 -8.06
N VAL A 161 0.01 -4.58 -7.45
CA VAL A 161 -1.26 -4.42 -8.19
C VAL A 161 -1.54 -2.99 -8.65
N TYR A 162 -0.80 -1.99 -8.17
CA TYR A 162 -1.04 -0.59 -8.49
C TYR A 162 -1.06 -0.30 -9.99
N ALA A 163 -0.05 -0.75 -10.73
CA ALA A 163 0.06 -0.48 -12.17
C ALA A 163 -1.13 -1.08 -12.94
N ASP A 164 -1.50 -2.31 -12.60
CA ASP A 164 -2.67 -2.97 -13.16
C ASP A 164 -3.97 -2.21 -12.80
N ALA A 165 -4.10 -1.76 -11.54
CA ALA A 165 -5.26 -1.02 -11.04
C ALA A 165 -5.51 0.27 -11.80
N VAL A 166 -4.45 1.05 -12.01
CA VAL A 166 -4.54 2.30 -12.77
C VAL A 166 -4.85 2.04 -14.24
N ALA A 167 -4.16 1.07 -14.86
CA ALA A 167 -4.38 0.71 -16.27
C ALA A 167 -5.83 0.29 -16.54
N ALA A 168 -6.48 -0.36 -15.58
CA ALA A 168 -7.87 -0.76 -15.71
C ALA A 168 -8.86 0.39 -15.76
N ILE A 169 -8.61 1.45 -14.99
CA ILE A 169 -9.45 2.65 -15.00
C ILE A 169 -9.26 3.40 -16.30
N GLN A 170 -8.01 3.62 -16.71
CA GLN A 170 -7.70 4.32 -17.97
C GLN A 170 -8.27 3.59 -19.21
N ASN A 171 -8.29 2.26 -19.20
CA ASN A 171 -8.87 1.47 -20.29
C ASN A 171 -10.41 1.51 -20.31
N LYS A 172 -11.09 1.78 -19.19
CA LYS A 172 -12.54 2.01 -19.19
C LYS A 172 -12.88 3.32 -19.91
N ASP A 173 -12.07 4.35 -19.71
CA ASP A 173 -12.25 5.64 -20.37
C ASP A 173 -12.02 5.54 -21.90
N ASN A 174 -11.04 4.73 -22.33
CA ASN A 174 -10.76 4.55 -23.77
C ASN A 174 -11.75 3.63 -24.51
N LYS A 175 -12.52 2.80 -23.81
CA LYS A 175 -13.59 1.98 -24.40
C LYS A 175 -14.96 2.69 -24.39
N GLY A 176 -15.00 3.94 -23.95
CA GLY A 176 -16.19 4.80 -23.99
C GLY A 176 -15.90 6.15 -24.66
N LEU A 177 -16.49 6.34 -25.84
CA LEU A 177 -16.73 7.63 -26.50
C LEU A 177 -15.61 8.27 -27.34
N GLY A 178 -15.50 7.76 -28.57
CA GLY A 178 -15.50 8.62 -29.75
C GLY A 178 -16.88 9.23 -30.03
N ILE A 179 -17.56 9.78 -29.02
CA ILE A 179 -18.82 10.52 -29.17
C ILE A 179 -18.65 11.86 -28.46
N LYS A 180 -18.47 12.87 -29.31
CA LYS A 180 -18.41 14.28 -28.98
C LYS A 180 -19.63 14.67 -28.13
N SER A 181 -19.41 15.54 -27.15
CA SER A 181 -20.29 16.67 -26.85
C SER A 181 -21.78 16.35 -26.64
N GLY A 182 -22.21 16.22 -25.37
CA GLY A 182 -23.54 16.67 -24.98
C GLY A 182 -24.61 15.62 -24.69
N VAL A 183 -24.40 14.73 -23.71
CA VAL A 183 -25.53 14.07 -23.01
C VAL A 183 -25.16 13.86 -21.53
N LYS A 184 -25.31 14.92 -20.71
CA LYS A 184 -25.02 14.85 -19.26
C LYS A 184 -26.11 14.19 -18.40
N ASN A 185 -27.28 13.82 -18.94
CA ASN A 185 -28.43 13.45 -18.08
C ASN A 185 -29.09 12.08 -18.33
N ALA A 186 -28.71 11.29 -19.34
CA ALA A 186 -29.44 10.04 -19.67
C ALA A 186 -28.78 8.73 -19.17
N VAL A 187 -27.51 8.75 -18.76
CA VAL A 187 -26.79 7.53 -18.30
C VAL A 187 -26.96 7.28 -16.79
N ARG A 188 -27.62 8.19 -16.05
CA ARG A 188 -27.84 8.05 -14.60
C ARG A 188 -28.95 7.05 -14.24
N GLY A 189 -29.78 6.63 -15.21
CA GLY A 189 -30.97 5.80 -14.96
C GLY A 189 -30.87 4.32 -15.35
N GLY A 190 -29.87 3.92 -16.15
CA GLY A 190 -29.84 2.57 -16.77
C GLY A 190 -28.57 1.76 -16.55
N LEU A 191 -27.46 2.36 -16.12
CA LEU A 191 -26.29 1.61 -15.68
C LEU A 191 -26.45 1.30 -14.19
N LEU A 192 -27.03 0.11 -13.95
CA LEU A 192 -26.71 -0.82 -12.86
C LEU A 192 -26.15 -0.16 -11.61
N LYS A 193 -26.95 -0.17 -10.52
CA LYS A 193 -26.52 0.13 -9.14
C LYS A 193 -25.14 -0.50 -8.89
N ILE A 194 -24.07 0.24 -9.15
CA ILE A 194 -22.71 -0.15 -8.78
C ILE A 194 -22.78 -0.22 -7.27
N ASP A 195 -22.50 -1.41 -6.72
CA ASP A 195 -22.51 -1.65 -5.29
C ASP A 195 -21.68 -0.55 -4.60
N GLU A 196 -22.14 -0.04 -3.46
CA GLU A 196 -21.48 1.05 -2.75
C GLU A 196 -20.00 0.71 -2.48
N GLN A 197 -19.68 -0.57 -2.33
CA GLN A 197 -18.33 -1.10 -2.18
C GLN A 197 -17.50 -0.95 -3.46
N GLU A 198 -18.05 -1.27 -4.64
CA GLU A 198 -17.34 -1.12 -5.91
C GLU A 198 -17.07 0.36 -6.21
N GLN A 199 -17.97 1.27 -5.82
CA GLN A 199 -17.74 2.72 -5.89
C GLN A 199 -16.59 3.16 -4.98
N LYS A 200 -16.52 2.65 -3.74
CA LYS A 200 -15.41 2.95 -2.81
C LYS A 200 -14.07 2.43 -3.33
N ILE A 201 -14.04 1.23 -3.89
CA ILE A 201 -12.84 0.65 -4.51
C ILE A 201 -12.40 1.51 -5.70
N GLN A 202 -13.33 1.88 -6.59
CA GLN A 202 -13.02 2.75 -7.71
C GLN A 202 -12.47 4.11 -7.25
N HIS A 203 -13.12 4.75 -6.27
CA HIS A 203 -12.65 6.01 -5.70
C HIS A 203 -11.25 5.88 -5.08
N CYS A 204 -10.96 4.79 -4.38
CA CYS A 204 -9.63 4.52 -3.81
C CYS A 204 -8.55 4.46 -4.90
N VAL A 205 -8.81 3.76 -6.00
CA VAL A 205 -7.87 3.65 -7.12
C VAL A 205 -7.72 4.99 -7.85
N GLU A 206 -8.81 5.73 -8.09
CA GLU A 206 -8.76 7.05 -8.73
C GLU A 206 -8.00 8.09 -7.90
N LEU A 207 -8.20 8.09 -6.58
CA LEU A 207 -7.47 8.95 -5.66
C LEU A 207 -5.98 8.64 -5.70
N ALA A 208 -5.61 7.36 -5.57
CA ALA A 208 -4.22 6.92 -5.65
C ALA A 208 -3.58 7.25 -7.01
N ALA A 209 -4.32 7.06 -8.12
CA ALA A 209 -3.87 7.43 -9.47
C ALA A 209 -3.59 8.93 -9.59
N ARG A 210 -4.47 9.77 -9.02
CA ARG A 210 -4.32 11.22 -9.04
C ARG A 210 -3.10 11.68 -8.24
N GLU A 211 -2.98 11.23 -6.98
CA GLU A 211 -1.88 11.61 -6.09
C GLU A 211 -0.52 11.18 -6.65
N ILE A 212 -0.40 9.92 -7.05
CA ILE A 212 0.84 9.39 -7.66
C ILE A 212 1.14 10.10 -8.97
N GLY A 213 0.14 10.33 -9.82
CA GLY A 213 0.33 11.08 -11.06
C GLY A 213 0.82 12.52 -10.84
N THR A 214 0.37 13.20 -9.78
CA THR A 214 0.90 14.53 -9.43
C THR A 214 2.36 14.49 -8.98
N MET A 215 2.75 13.48 -8.19
CA MET A 215 4.13 13.30 -7.75
C MET A 215 5.06 12.91 -8.90
N GLU A 216 4.60 12.02 -9.80
CA GLU A 216 5.36 11.61 -10.99
C GLU A 216 5.62 12.79 -11.93
N ARG A 217 4.62 13.67 -12.15
CA ARG A 217 4.82 14.91 -12.92
C ARG A 217 5.81 15.84 -12.25
N SER A 218 5.70 16.04 -10.93
CA SER A 218 6.65 16.86 -10.17
C SER A 218 8.08 16.33 -10.31
N LYS A 219 8.26 15.01 -10.18
CA LYS A 219 9.55 14.35 -10.38
C LYS A 219 10.08 14.55 -11.80
N ALA A 220 9.23 14.37 -12.81
CA ALA A 220 9.62 14.57 -14.21
C ALA A 220 10.08 16.00 -14.50
N THR A 221 9.40 17.01 -13.92
CA THR A 221 9.85 18.41 -14.02
C THR A 221 11.23 18.60 -13.41
N ARG A 222 11.51 18.03 -12.22
CA ARG A 222 12.82 18.17 -11.58
C ARG A 222 13.94 17.43 -12.31
N ILE A 223 13.63 16.29 -12.93
CA ILE A 223 14.57 15.60 -13.82
C ILE A 223 14.88 16.47 -15.04
N SER A 224 13.86 17.03 -15.69
CA SER A 224 14.07 17.95 -16.83
C SER A 224 14.88 19.19 -16.44
N GLU A 225 14.73 19.71 -15.22
CA GLU A 225 15.56 20.80 -14.70
C GLU A 225 17.02 20.36 -14.49
N ILE A 226 17.25 19.13 -14.02
CA ILE A 226 18.61 18.56 -13.91
C ILE A 226 19.26 18.47 -15.29
N ASP A 227 18.53 17.94 -16.27
CA ASP A 227 19.02 17.76 -17.64
C ASP A 227 19.37 19.13 -18.27
N ALA A 228 18.53 20.15 -18.06
CA ALA A 228 18.82 21.51 -18.52
C ALA A 228 20.10 22.10 -17.87
N LEU A 229 20.32 21.88 -16.58
CA LEU A 229 21.54 22.32 -15.89
C LEU A 229 22.80 21.58 -16.39
N GLU A 230 22.66 20.32 -16.83
CA GLU A 230 23.74 19.55 -17.46
C GLU A 230 24.10 20.12 -18.84
N GLU A 231 23.09 20.43 -19.66
CA GLU A 231 23.28 21.06 -20.98
C GLU A 231 23.95 22.43 -20.87
N ASP A 232 23.47 23.29 -19.96
CA ASP A 232 24.08 24.60 -19.70
C ASP A 232 25.54 24.48 -19.23
N GLY A 233 25.81 23.47 -18.40
CA GLY A 233 27.16 23.11 -17.98
C GLY A 233 28.05 22.73 -19.16
N ALA A 234 27.54 21.90 -20.09
CA ALA A 234 28.27 21.42 -21.26
C ALA A 234 28.58 22.55 -22.27
N ILE A 235 27.65 23.46 -22.50
CA ILE A 235 27.84 24.63 -23.39
C ILE A 235 28.95 25.54 -22.85
N SER A 236 29.00 25.75 -21.52
CA SER A 236 30.05 26.56 -20.89
C SER A 236 31.47 25.99 -21.08
N PHE A 237 31.60 24.66 -21.18
CA PHE A 237 32.88 24.00 -21.43
C PHE A 237 33.36 24.17 -22.88
N ARG A 238 32.44 24.05 -23.87
CA ARG A 238 32.77 24.23 -25.29
C ARG A 238 33.25 25.67 -25.58
N ASN A 239 32.58 26.66 -25.01
CA ASN A 239 32.93 28.07 -25.22
C ASN A 239 34.29 28.46 -24.57
N ASN A 240 34.68 27.79 -23.49
CA ASN A 240 35.98 28.05 -22.86
C ASN A 240 37.14 27.39 -23.62
N LYS A 241 36.93 26.19 -24.18
CA LYS A 241 37.97 25.49 -24.97
C LYS A 241 38.37 26.32 -26.21
N ASN A 242 37.37 26.87 -26.91
CA ASN A 242 37.59 27.70 -28.10
C ASN A 242 38.27 29.05 -27.79
N ARG A 243 38.30 29.50 -26.53
CA ARG A 243 38.97 30.75 -26.11
C ARG A 243 40.43 30.58 -25.73
N THR A 244 40.87 29.37 -25.40
CA THR A 244 42.26 29.05 -25.03
C THR A 244 43.14 28.67 -26.22
N GLU A 245 42.56 28.52 -27.41
CA GLU A 245 43.26 28.15 -28.65
C GLU A 245 43.55 29.36 -29.57
N ILE A 246 43.41 30.60 -29.05
CA ILE A 246 43.77 31.86 -29.71
C ILE A 246 44.80 32.57 -28.83
#